data_AF-A0A813L7N9-F1
#
_entry.id   AF-A0A813L7N9-F1
#
_cell.length_a   1.000
_cell.length_b   1.000
_cell.length_c   1.000
_cell.angle_alpha   90.00
_cell.angle_beta   90.00
_cell.angle_gamma   90.00
#
_symmetry.space_group_name_H-M   'P 1'
#
loop_
_entity.id
_entity.type
_entity.pdbx_description
1 polymer ?
#
loop_
_entity_poly.entity_id
_entity_poly.type
_entity_poly.pdbx_seq_one_letter_code
_entity_poly.pdbx_strand_id
1 'polypeptide(L)'
;ISRQMLLELESDPSNHRLADALQLMHGVGRTMQLLLQFLTLDSYNIRMELIMEFVPWSFLFFYSYISIAVFVLMNLVTAIIVEGAMSSSRIDEDVKLKQMAAEKMKELGELQCLFGKMDTDGSGTIDWDEFEAAFQDEGMSRKWRLLDYHVEDVKELFELLDDDGDIETSEFFSGLARLKGSAQSRDLMRVSKTVERLSKTLERLYNFVGGEAGIPPSPKRGQSQAGPFD
;
A
#
# COMPACT_ATOMS: atom_id res chain seq x y z
N ILE A 1 -44.74 -24.46 -65.02
CA ILE A 1 -43.71 -23.43 -64.81
C ILE A 1 -42.76 -23.51 -65.99
N SER A 2 -42.81 -22.56 -66.93
CA SER A 2 -42.02 -22.59 -68.16
C SER A 2 -40.54 -22.39 -67.87
N ARG A 3 -39.64 -22.92 -68.71
CA ARG A 3 -38.17 -22.86 -68.53
C ARG A 3 -37.62 -21.42 -68.38
N GLN A 4 -38.30 -20.44 -68.96
CA GLN A 4 -38.03 -19.01 -68.79
C GLN A 4 -38.35 -18.49 -67.38
N MET A 5 -39.41 -19.00 -66.75
CA MET A 5 -39.83 -18.60 -65.40
C MET A 5 -38.84 -19.13 -64.33
N LEU A 6 -38.23 -20.29 -64.56
CA LEU A 6 -37.14 -20.81 -63.70
C LEU A 6 -35.85 -20.01 -63.84
N LEU A 7 -35.51 -19.54 -65.05
CA LEU A 7 -34.35 -18.69 -65.30
C LEU A 7 -34.54 -17.27 -64.72
N GLU A 8 -35.76 -16.73 -64.76
CA GLU A 8 -36.10 -15.46 -64.10
C GLU A 8 -36.00 -15.56 -62.57
N LEU A 9 -36.49 -16.66 -61.98
CA LEU A 9 -36.33 -16.96 -60.55
C LEU A 9 -34.85 -17.16 -60.17
N GLU A 10 -34.03 -17.78 -61.02
CA GLU A 10 -32.60 -17.98 -60.78
C GLU A 10 -31.79 -16.67 -60.98
N SER A 11 -32.32 -15.71 -61.73
CA SER A 11 -31.70 -14.39 -61.96
C SER A 11 -32.05 -13.32 -60.94
N ASP A 12 -33.01 -13.58 -60.04
CA ASP A 12 -33.42 -12.61 -59.03
C ASP A 12 -32.35 -12.51 -57.93
N PRO A 13 -31.69 -11.35 -57.75
CA PRO A 13 -30.66 -11.17 -56.73
C PRO A 13 -31.15 -11.48 -55.30
N SER A 14 -32.46 -11.39 -55.06
CA SER A 14 -33.09 -11.72 -53.77
C SER A 14 -32.98 -13.22 -53.43
N ASN A 15 -33.02 -14.10 -54.44
CA ASN A 15 -32.95 -15.55 -54.23
C ASN A 15 -31.53 -16.02 -53.89
N HIS A 16 -30.50 -15.36 -54.44
CA HIS A 16 -29.11 -15.61 -54.06
C HIS A 16 -28.85 -15.18 -52.61
N ARG A 17 -29.36 -14.02 -52.18
CA ARG A 17 -29.23 -13.55 -50.79
C ARG A 17 -29.96 -14.47 -49.80
N LEU A 18 -31.13 -15.00 -50.18
CA LEU A 18 -31.87 -15.97 -49.36
C LEU A 18 -31.08 -17.28 -49.21
N ALA A 19 -30.46 -17.77 -50.29
CA ALA A 19 -29.63 -18.97 -50.25
C ALA A 19 -28.42 -18.78 -49.32
N ASP A 20 -27.78 -17.61 -49.36
CA ASP A 20 -26.65 -17.27 -48.48
C ASP A 20 -27.10 -17.17 -47.01
N ALA A 21 -28.24 -16.53 -46.73
CA ALA A 21 -28.82 -16.46 -45.39
C ALA A 21 -29.17 -17.85 -44.83
N LEU A 22 -29.75 -18.72 -45.65
CA LEU A 22 -30.05 -20.09 -45.28
C LEU A 22 -28.77 -20.91 -45.05
N GLN A 23 -27.72 -20.71 -45.85
CA GLN A 23 -26.43 -21.37 -45.66
C GLN A 23 -25.76 -20.98 -44.34
N LEU A 24 -25.87 -19.72 -43.91
CA LEU A 24 -25.35 -19.25 -42.62
C LEU A 24 -26.00 -20.00 -41.43
N MET A 25 -27.29 -20.30 -41.53
CA MET A 25 -28.04 -21.02 -40.49
C MET A 25 -28.10 -22.54 -40.71
N HIS A 26 -27.50 -23.05 -41.79
CA HIS A 26 -27.61 -24.46 -42.14
C HIS A 26 -26.68 -25.33 -41.28
N GLY A 27 -27.28 -25.93 -40.25
CA GLY A 27 -26.62 -26.88 -39.35
C GLY A 27 -26.02 -26.23 -38.09
N VAL A 28 -25.82 -27.05 -37.07
CA VAL A 28 -25.35 -26.60 -35.75
C VAL A 28 -23.93 -26.03 -35.80
N GLY A 29 -23.06 -26.58 -36.67
CA GLY A 29 -21.68 -26.10 -36.81
C GLY A 29 -21.60 -24.68 -37.38
N ARG A 30 -22.38 -24.37 -38.43
CA ARG A 30 -22.39 -23.04 -39.05
C ARG A 30 -23.06 -21.99 -38.18
N THR A 31 -24.13 -22.36 -37.48
CA THR A 31 -24.76 -21.48 -36.49
C THR A 31 -23.84 -21.19 -35.30
N MET A 32 -23.07 -22.18 -34.83
CA MET A 32 -22.04 -21.95 -33.80
C MET A 32 -20.92 -21.01 -34.31
N GLN A 33 -20.46 -21.18 -35.55
CA GLN A 33 -19.48 -20.27 -36.17
C GLN A 33 -20.04 -18.85 -36.30
N LEU A 34 -21.30 -18.71 -36.69
CA LEU A 34 -21.99 -17.42 -36.77
C LEU A 34 -22.03 -16.73 -35.40
N LEU A 35 -22.43 -17.45 -34.34
CA LEU A 35 -22.43 -16.92 -32.98
C LEU A 35 -21.03 -16.54 -32.49
N LEU A 36 -20.02 -17.35 -32.80
CA LEU A 36 -18.62 -17.03 -32.49
C LEU A 36 -18.15 -15.77 -33.22
N GLN A 37 -18.51 -15.60 -34.49
CA GLN A 37 -18.19 -14.41 -35.26
C GLN A 37 -18.90 -13.15 -34.72
N PHE A 38 -20.15 -13.28 -34.26
CA PHE A 38 -20.86 -12.22 -33.55
C PHE A 38 -20.19 -11.89 -32.21
N LEU A 39 -19.72 -12.89 -31.46
CA LEU A 39 -18.96 -12.71 -30.22
C LEU A 39 -17.65 -11.94 -30.46
N THR A 40 -16.95 -12.22 -31.56
CA THR A 40 -15.71 -11.53 -31.92
C THR A 40 -15.93 -10.20 -32.64
N LEU A 41 -17.19 -9.80 -32.88
CA LEU A 41 -17.58 -8.65 -33.70
C LEU A 41 -16.95 -8.65 -35.10
N ASP A 42 -16.57 -9.83 -35.61
CA ASP A 42 -16.01 -9.95 -36.94
C ASP A 42 -17.16 -9.84 -37.94
N SER A 43 -17.04 -8.94 -38.92
CA SER A 43 -17.92 -8.81 -40.09
C SER A 43 -19.42 -8.99 -39.79
N TYR A 44 -19.86 -8.59 -38.60
CA TYR A 44 -21.18 -8.93 -38.07
C TYR A 44 -22.28 -8.14 -38.75
N ASN A 45 -22.00 -6.88 -39.12
CA ASN A 45 -22.95 -6.00 -39.81
C ASN A 45 -23.44 -6.61 -41.13
N ILE A 46 -22.53 -7.12 -41.97
CA ILE A 46 -22.88 -7.70 -43.28
C ILE A 46 -23.74 -8.95 -43.11
N ARG A 47 -23.37 -9.83 -42.17
CA ARG A 47 -24.12 -11.06 -41.88
C ARG A 47 -25.48 -10.77 -41.26
N MET A 48 -25.55 -9.76 -40.40
CA MET A 48 -26.79 -9.34 -39.76
C MET A 48 -27.75 -8.70 -40.76
N GLU A 49 -27.24 -7.83 -41.64
CA GLU A 49 -28.02 -7.21 -42.72
C GLU A 49 -28.67 -8.26 -43.61
N LEU A 50 -27.91 -9.30 -43.98
CA LEU A 50 -28.41 -10.42 -44.79
C LEU A 50 -29.54 -11.21 -44.10
N ILE A 51 -29.49 -11.37 -42.77
CA ILE A 51 -30.52 -12.08 -42.02
C ILE A 51 -31.76 -11.19 -41.79
N MET A 52 -31.55 -9.89 -41.54
CA MET A 52 -32.62 -8.92 -41.31
C MET A 52 -33.48 -8.66 -42.55
N GLU A 53 -32.92 -8.86 -43.75
CA GLU A 53 -33.68 -8.78 -45.01
C GLU A 53 -34.84 -9.79 -45.06
N PHE A 54 -34.66 -10.98 -44.48
CA PHE A 54 -35.67 -12.04 -44.49
C PHE A 54 -36.42 -12.17 -43.15
N VAL A 55 -35.75 -11.88 -42.03
CA VAL A 55 -36.34 -11.97 -40.69
C VAL A 55 -35.99 -10.70 -39.90
N PRO A 56 -36.77 -9.62 -40.03
CA PRO A 56 -36.46 -8.33 -39.40
C PRO A 56 -36.34 -8.43 -37.87
N TRP A 57 -37.23 -9.18 -37.20
CA TRP A 57 -37.24 -9.35 -35.74
C TRP A 57 -35.97 -9.99 -35.14
N SER A 58 -35.10 -10.56 -35.98
CA SER A 58 -33.81 -11.12 -35.55
C SER A 58 -32.88 -10.07 -34.92
N PHE A 59 -33.07 -8.77 -35.22
CA PHE A 59 -32.22 -7.70 -34.66
C PHE A 59 -32.19 -7.75 -33.14
N LEU A 60 -33.33 -7.99 -32.50
CA LEU A 60 -33.45 -8.01 -31.04
C LEU A 60 -32.62 -9.14 -30.43
N PHE A 61 -32.63 -10.32 -31.05
CA PHE A 61 -31.86 -11.47 -30.61
C PHE A 61 -30.36 -11.22 -30.75
N PHE A 62 -29.89 -10.79 -31.93
CA PHE A 62 -28.45 -10.60 -32.16
C PHE A 62 -27.87 -9.42 -31.37
N TYR A 63 -28.56 -8.27 -31.29
CA TYR A 63 -28.06 -7.15 -30.49
C TYR A 63 -28.05 -7.44 -28.99
N SER A 64 -29.06 -8.16 -28.47
CA SER A 64 -29.05 -8.57 -27.05
C SER A 64 -27.97 -9.60 -26.77
N TYR A 65 -27.77 -10.58 -27.68
CA TYR A 65 -26.66 -11.54 -27.60
C TYR A 65 -25.31 -10.84 -27.53
N ILE A 66 -25.03 -9.93 -28.47
CA ILE A 66 -23.77 -9.16 -28.51
C ILE A 66 -23.60 -8.35 -27.23
N SER A 67 -24.65 -7.67 -26.77
CA SER A 67 -24.59 -6.83 -25.57
C SER A 67 -24.25 -7.63 -24.31
N ILE A 68 -24.93 -8.77 -24.11
CA ILE A 68 -24.66 -9.67 -22.98
C ILE A 68 -23.26 -10.26 -23.09
N ALA A 69 -22.87 -10.72 -24.27
CA ALA A 69 -21.57 -11.33 -24.51
C ALA A 69 -20.41 -10.36 -24.24
N VAL A 70 -20.48 -9.13 -24.76
CA VAL A 70 -19.48 -8.09 -24.52
C VAL A 70 -19.43 -7.70 -23.05
N PHE A 71 -20.58 -7.57 -22.37
CA PHE A 71 -20.62 -7.27 -20.94
C PHE A 71 -19.95 -8.37 -20.10
N VAL A 72 -20.25 -9.64 -20.39
CA VAL A 72 -19.62 -10.78 -19.72
C VAL A 72 -18.12 -10.83 -19.98
N LEU A 73 -17.68 -10.64 -21.24
CA LEU A 73 -16.27 -10.61 -21.58
C LEU A 73 -15.54 -9.46 -20.89
N MET A 74 -16.12 -8.26 -20.86
CA MET A 74 -15.53 -7.11 -20.17
C MET A 74 -15.39 -7.37 -18.67
N ASN A 75 -16.42 -7.91 -18.01
CA ASN A 75 -16.35 -8.25 -16.59
C ASN A 75 -15.29 -9.33 -16.30
N LEU A 76 -15.15 -10.32 -17.18
CA LEU A 76 -14.10 -11.35 -17.08
C LEU A 76 -12.71 -10.73 -17.20
N VAL A 77 -12.50 -9.88 -18.21
CA VAL A 77 -11.21 -9.19 -18.42
C VAL A 77 -10.90 -8.27 -17.26
N THR A 78 -11.88 -7.49 -16.77
CA THR A 78 -11.71 -6.64 -15.59
C THR A 78 -11.34 -7.48 -14.37
N ALA A 79 -11.98 -8.62 -14.13
CA ALA A 79 -11.65 -9.50 -13.01
C ALA A 79 -10.19 -9.96 -13.05
N ILE A 80 -9.70 -10.42 -14.21
CA ILE A 80 -8.31 -10.86 -14.39
C ILE A 80 -7.32 -9.70 -14.16
N ILE A 81 -7.63 -8.51 -14.67
CA ILE A 81 -6.78 -7.33 -14.49
C ILE A 81 -6.73 -6.91 -13.01
N VAL A 82 -7.89 -6.90 -12.32
CA VAL A 82 -7.97 -6.57 -10.89
C VAL A 82 -7.20 -7.58 -10.05
N GLU A 83 -7.32 -8.88 -10.35
CA GLU A 83 -6.56 -9.92 -9.66
C GLU A 83 -5.04 -9.77 -9.87
N GLY A 84 -4.61 -9.44 -11.10
CA GLY A 84 -3.22 -9.10 -11.41
C GLY A 84 -2.73 -7.87 -10.64
N ALA A 85 -3.53 -6.81 -10.59
CA ALA A 85 -3.18 -5.57 -9.87
C ALA A 85 -3.10 -5.80 -8.35
N MET A 86 -4.07 -6.53 -7.77
CA MET A 86 -4.10 -6.83 -6.33
C MET A 86 -3.03 -7.83 -5.90
N SER A 87 -2.64 -8.77 -6.75
CA SER A 87 -1.55 -9.70 -6.45
C SER A 87 -0.19 -9.00 -6.46
N SER A 88 0.06 -8.10 -7.42
CA SER A 88 1.28 -7.28 -7.43
C SER A 88 1.40 -6.43 -6.17
N SER A 89 0.32 -5.77 -5.74
CA SER A 89 0.37 -4.93 -4.53
C SER A 89 0.66 -5.73 -3.26
N ARG A 90 0.11 -6.96 -3.15
CA ARG A 90 0.39 -7.85 -2.02
C ARG A 90 1.83 -8.35 -2.01
N ILE A 91 2.36 -8.71 -3.19
CA ILE A 91 3.76 -9.13 -3.32
C ILE A 91 4.69 -7.99 -2.90
N ASP A 92 4.42 -6.76 -3.33
CA ASP A 92 5.23 -5.60 -2.97
C ASP A 92 5.21 -5.31 -1.45
N GLU A 93 4.05 -5.44 -0.80
CA GLU A 93 3.92 -5.31 0.66
C GLU A 93 4.73 -6.39 1.40
N ASP A 94 4.58 -7.66 1.01
CA ASP A 94 5.30 -8.78 1.63
C ASP A 94 6.81 -8.67 1.43
N VAL A 95 7.26 -8.24 0.25
CA VAL A 95 8.68 -8.00 -0.04
C VAL A 95 9.22 -6.88 0.84
N LYS A 96 8.48 -5.77 0.97
CA LYS A 96 8.87 -4.64 1.81
C LYS A 96 8.95 -5.03 3.30
N LEU A 97 7.99 -5.81 3.79
CA LEU A 97 8.00 -6.32 5.18
C LEU A 97 9.21 -7.21 5.44
N LYS A 98 9.53 -8.12 4.50
CA LYS A 98 10.72 -8.99 4.61
C LYS A 98 12.02 -8.19 4.57
N GLN A 99 12.12 -7.17 3.72
CA GLN A 99 13.28 -6.28 3.67
C GLN A 99 13.48 -5.54 4.99
N MET A 100 12.41 -4.95 5.55
CA MET A 100 12.47 -4.28 6.85
C MET A 100 12.87 -5.24 7.99
N ALA A 101 12.35 -6.46 7.99
CA ALA A 101 12.72 -7.46 8.99
C ALA A 101 14.19 -7.90 8.86
N ALA A 102 14.68 -8.10 7.63
CA ALA A 102 16.06 -8.46 7.37
C ALA A 102 17.03 -7.33 7.77
N GLU A 103 16.69 -6.08 7.48
CA GLU A 103 17.47 -4.91 7.88
C GLU A 103 17.57 -4.80 9.40
N LYS A 104 16.44 -4.93 10.12
CA LYS A 104 16.45 -4.98 11.59
C LYS A 104 17.29 -6.12 12.15
N MET A 105 17.21 -7.30 11.55
CA MET A 105 17.98 -8.46 12.03
C MET A 105 19.48 -8.27 11.79
N LYS A 106 19.86 -7.60 10.70
CA LYS A 106 21.25 -7.20 10.44
C LYS A 106 21.73 -6.17 11.46
N GLU A 107 20.94 -5.14 11.74
CA GLU A 107 21.26 -4.14 12.78
C GLU A 107 21.45 -4.79 14.16
N LEU A 108 20.55 -5.71 14.55
CA LEU A 108 20.66 -6.46 15.81
C LEU A 108 21.93 -7.31 15.85
N GLY A 109 22.30 -7.97 14.75
CA GLY A 109 23.53 -8.75 14.67
C GLY A 109 24.80 -7.90 14.77
N GLU A 110 24.83 -6.73 14.15
CA GLU A 110 25.95 -5.78 14.26
C GLU A 110 26.12 -5.26 15.69
N LEU A 111 25.01 -4.97 16.36
CA LEU A 111 24.98 -4.55 17.76
C LEU A 111 25.38 -5.67 18.72
N GLN A 112 24.95 -6.91 18.47
CA GLN A 112 25.38 -8.07 19.27
C GLN A 112 26.89 -8.34 19.13
N CYS A 113 27.43 -8.13 17.92
CA CYS A 113 28.87 -8.21 17.70
C CYS A 113 29.64 -7.08 18.40
N LEU A 114 29.04 -5.89 18.54
CA LEU A 114 29.62 -4.80 19.33
C LEU A 114 29.58 -5.13 20.83
N PHE A 115 28.46 -5.65 21.33
CA PHE A 115 28.32 -6.08 22.72
C PHE A 115 29.42 -7.08 23.10
N GLY A 116 29.55 -8.17 22.34
CA GLY A 116 30.57 -9.20 22.59
C GLY A 116 32.02 -8.77 22.32
N LYS A 117 32.26 -7.54 21.87
CA LYS A 117 33.61 -6.95 21.81
C LYS A 117 33.95 -6.10 23.03
N MET A 118 32.94 -5.61 23.75
CA MET A 118 33.10 -4.80 24.95
C MET A 118 33.12 -5.69 26.19
N ASP A 119 32.21 -6.67 26.25
CA ASP A 119 32.17 -7.73 27.26
C ASP A 119 33.42 -8.61 27.09
N THR A 120 34.47 -8.28 27.83
CA THR A 120 35.81 -8.87 27.71
C THR A 120 35.94 -10.06 28.66
N ASP A 121 35.22 -10.03 29.77
CA ASP A 121 35.16 -11.09 30.77
C ASP A 121 34.11 -12.19 30.46
N GLY A 122 33.18 -11.92 29.53
CA GLY A 122 32.13 -12.83 29.11
C GLY A 122 31.00 -12.97 30.14
N SER A 123 30.83 -11.96 31.00
CA SER A 123 29.81 -11.92 32.05
C SER A 123 28.39 -11.79 31.49
N GLY A 124 28.24 -11.28 30.26
CA GLY A 124 26.94 -10.97 29.66
C GLY A 124 26.41 -9.59 30.05
N THR A 125 27.20 -8.82 30.80
CA THR A 125 27.00 -7.44 31.26
C THR A 125 28.23 -6.61 30.89
N ILE A 126 28.11 -5.30 30.77
CA ILE A 126 29.25 -4.40 30.53
C ILE A 126 29.39 -3.47 31.72
N ASP A 127 30.49 -3.59 32.45
CA ASP A 127 30.82 -2.70 33.56
C ASP A 127 31.43 -1.37 33.08
N TRP A 128 31.61 -0.42 33.99
CA TRP A 128 32.19 0.89 33.66
C TRP A 128 33.61 0.79 33.05
N ASP A 129 34.44 -0.12 33.54
CA ASP A 129 35.85 -0.24 33.11
C ASP A 129 35.92 -0.83 31.69
N GLU A 130 35.08 -1.82 31.38
CA GLU A 130 34.90 -2.39 30.05
C GLU A 130 34.31 -1.38 29.07
N PHE A 131 33.33 -0.59 29.52
CA PHE A 131 32.74 0.48 28.71
C PHE A 131 33.76 1.59 28.40
N GLU A 132 34.54 2.04 29.40
CA GLU A 132 35.58 3.03 29.23
C GLU A 132 36.70 2.52 28.29
N ALA A 133 37.14 1.27 28.48
CA ALA A 133 38.14 0.64 27.62
C ALA A 133 37.66 0.51 26.17
N ALA A 134 36.39 0.16 25.96
CA ALA A 134 35.77 0.09 24.64
C ALA A 134 35.73 1.46 23.95
N PHE A 135 35.54 2.55 24.69
CA PHE A 135 35.56 3.91 24.13
C PHE A 135 36.96 4.42 23.80
N GLN A 136 38.00 3.89 24.45
CA GLN A 136 39.40 4.20 24.16
C GLN A 136 39.96 3.42 22.95
N ASP A 137 39.29 2.37 22.48
CA ASP A 137 39.68 1.65 21.26
C ASP A 137 39.42 2.51 20.00
N GLU A 138 40.46 2.70 19.18
CA GLU A 138 40.42 3.43 17.90
C GLU A 138 39.43 2.84 16.88
N GLY A 139 39.13 1.54 16.98
CA GLY A 139 38.15 0.86 16.14
C GLY A 139 36.71 1.21 16.51
N MET A 140 36.44 1.30 17.80
CA MET A 140 35.12 1.57 18.36
C MET A 140 34.81 3.08 18.35
N SER A 141 35.77 3.94 18.71
CA SER A 141 35.56 5.40 18.75
C SER A 141 35.21 5.99 17.38
N ARG A 142 35.63 5.33 16.29
CA ARG A 142 35.22 5.67 14.92
C ARG A 142 33.73 5.40 14.67
N LYS A 143 33.18 4.31 15.20
CA LYS A 143 31.76 3.98 15.09
C LYS A 143 30.90 4.90 15.95
N TRP A 144 31.36 5.23 17.16
CA TRP A 144 30.68 6.19 18.04
C TRP A 144 30.63 7.60 17.45
N ARG A 145 31.73 8.07 16.85
CA ARG A 145 31.72 9.34 16.09
C ARG A 145 30.78 9.32 14.88
N LEU A 146 30.61 8.16 14.25
CA LEU A 146 29.65 8.00 13.13
C LEU A 146 28.19 8.08 13.60
N LEU A 147 27.96 7.83 14.90
CA LEU A 147 26.67 7.98 15.58
C LEU A 147 26.52 9.36 16.25
N ASP A 148 27.43 10.30 15.97
CA ASP A 148 27.44 11.69 16.49
C ASP A 148 27.70 11.79 18.01
N TYR A 149 28.35 10.79 18.60
CA TYR A 149 28.77 10.81 20.00
C TYR A 149 30.25 11.13 20.16
N HIS A 150 30.56 12.06 21.08
CA HIS A 150 31.91 12.46 21.43
C HIS A 150 32.42 11.68 22.65
N VAL A 151 33.74 11.44 22.68
CA VAL A 151 34.44 10.72 23.77
C VAL A 151 34.37 11.49 25.10
N GLU A 152 34.06 12.79 25.05
CA GLU A 152 33.91 13.66 26.21
C GLU A 152 32.61 13.38 27.00
N ASP A 153 31.61 12.77 26.35
CA ASP A 153 30.28 12.51 26.92
C ASP A 153 30.06 11.03 27.31
N VAL A 154 31.12 10.22 27.32
CA VAL A 154 31.05 8.76 27.57
C VAL A 154 30.44 8.45 28.93
N LYS A 155 30.73 9.29 29.92
CA LYS A 155 30.17 9.14 31.27
C LYS A 155 28.68 9.43 31.31
N GLU A 156 28.24 10.47 30.62
CA GLU A 156 26.82 10.80 30.49
C GLU A 156 26.09 9.72 29.69
N LEU A 157 26.74 9.14 28.67
CA LEU A 157 26.19 8.05 27.87
C LEU A 157 25.98 6.78 28.70
N PHE A 158 26.95 6.43 29.56
CA PHE A 158 26.82 5.29 30.46
C PHE A 158 25.66 5.50 31.43
N GLU A 159 25.60 6.65 32.10
CA GLU A 159 24.48 7.01 33.00
C GLU A 159 23.11 7.06 32.31
N LEU A 160 23.06 7.16 30.97
CA LEU A 160 21.83 7.19 30.18
C LEU A 160 21.41 5.80 29.67
N LEU A 161 22.37 4.87 29.60
CA LEU A 161 22.18 3.47 29.22
C LEU A 161 21.93 2.57 30.43
N ASP A 162 22.59 2.88 31.54
CA ASP A 162 22.62 2.12 32.80
C ASP A 162 21.53 2.57 33.78
N ASP A 163 20.86 1.62 34.45
CA ASP A 163 19.89 1.86 35.51
C ASP A 163 20.35 1.30 36.89
N ASP A 164 21.28 0.34 36.94
CA ASP A 164 21.64 -0.39 38.18
C ASP A 164 23.16 -0.64 38.42
N GLY A 165 24.03 -0.19 37.53
CA GLY A 165 25.48 -0.15 37.66
C GLY A 165 26.24 -0.93 36.58
N ASP A 166 25.57 -1.89 35.92
CA ASP A 166 26.15 -2.76 34.89
C ASP A 166 25.18 -2.85 33.70
N ILE A 167 25.66 -2.62 32.48
CA ILE A 167 24.78 -2.57 31.31
C ILE A 167 24.48 -3.98 30.81
N GLU A 168 23.24 -4.45 30.99
CA GLU A 168 22.81 -5.71 30.38
C GLU A 168 22.69 -5.60 28.85
N THR A 169 22.79 -6.73 28.17
CA THR A 169 22.54 -6.81 26.73
C THR A 169 21.24 -6.11 26.32
N SER A 170 20.15 -6.33 27.08
CA SER A 170 18.83 -5.77 26.75
C SER A 170 18.76 -4.24 26.94
N GLU A 171 19.49 -3.71 27.92
CA GLU A 171 19.62 -2.29 28.23
C GLU A 171 20.49 -1.59 27.19
N PHE A 172 21.61 -2.20 26.82
CA PHE A 172 22.46 -1.72 25.73
C PHE A 172 21.68 -1.55 24.42
N PHE A 173 20.90 -2.56 24.03
CA PHE A 173 20.06 -2.51 22.82
C PHE A 173 18.96 -1.45 22.93
N SER A 174 18.25 -1.40 24.05
CA SER A 174 17.13 -0.48 24.24
C SER A 174 17.59 0.97 24.34
N GLY A 175 18.71 1.21 25.03
CA GLY A 175 19.36 2.50 25.17
C GLY A 175 19.92 3.01 23.85
N LEU A 176 20.63 2.18 23.07
CA LEU A 176 21.05 2.54 21.71
C LEU A 176 19.89 2.81 20.76
N ALA A 177 18.79 2.07 20.87
CA ALA A 177 17.58 2.32 20.08
C ALA A 177 16.88 3.64 20.47
N ARG A 178 16.98 4.05 21.75
CA ARG A 178 16.52 5.35 22.24
C ARG A 178 17.40 6.49 21.74
N LEU A 179 18.71 6.29 21.77
CA LEU A 179 19.77 7.21 21.33
C LEU A 179 19.73 7.46 19.81
N LYS A 180 19.54 6.43 18.98
CA LYS A 180 19.44 6.52 17.51
C LYS A 180 18.14 7.22 17.01
N GLY A 181 17.33 7.81 17.89
CA GLY A 181 16.23 8.71 17.54
C GLY A 181 14.85 8.08 17.28
N SER A 182 14.73 6.75 17.25
CA SER A 182 13.43 6.08 17.03
C SER A 182 12.50 6.16 18.25
N ALA A 183 13.06 6.18 19.46
CA ALA A 183 12.29 6.38 20.68
C ALA A 183 12.05 7.87 20.99
N GLN A 184 13.03 8.75 20.73
CA GLN A 184 12.91 10.19 21.01
C GLN A 184 11.67 10.82 20.39
N SER A 185 11.29 10.49 19.16
CA SER A 185 10.09 11.06 18.52
C SER A 185 8.78 10.59 19.17
N ARG A 186 8.68 9.31 19.55
CA ARG A 186 7.50 8.76 20.26
C ARG A 186 7.42 9.23 21.71
N ASP A 187 8.55 9.28 22.40
CA ASP A 187 8.63 9.73 23.78
C ASP A 187 8.45 11.25 23.89
N LEU A 188 8.99 12.05 22.97
CA LEU A 188 8.71 13.48 22.87
C LEU A 188 7.23 13.75 22.58
N MET A 189 6.59 12.93 21.73
CA MET A 189 5.14 13.01 21.51
C MET A 189 4.35 12.65 22.77
N ARG A 190 4.81 11.66 23.55
CA ARG A 190 4.21 11.27 24.84
C ARG A 190 4.37 12.37 25.88
N VAL A 191 5.56 12.95 26.00
CA VAL A 191 5.85 14.09 26.89
C VAL A 191 5.02 15.30 26.50
N SER A 192 4.95 15.65 25.21
CA SER A 192 4.13 16.75 24.69
C SER A 192 2.65 16.57 25.04
N LYS A 193 2.10 15.36 24.90
CA LYS A 193 0.74 15.01 25.35
C LYS A 193 0.56 15.15 26.87
N THR A 194 1.54 14.74 27.67
CA THR A 194 1.49 14.88 29.13
C THR A 194 1.51 16.35 29.54
N VAL A 195 2.35 17.17 28.90
CA VAL A 195 2.41 18.62 29.11
C VAL A 195 1.08 19.27 28.73
N GLU A 196 0.46 18.91 27.61
CA GLU A 196 -0.85 19.43 27.21
C GLU A 196 -1.95 19.08 28.24
N ARG A 197 -1.92 17.86 28.79
CA ARG A 197 -2.84 17.43 29.85
C ARG A 197 -2.63 18.19 31.16
N LEU A 198 -1.37 18.42 31.54
CA LEU A 198 -1.03 19.22 32.72
C LEU A 198 -1.52 20.67 32.56
N SER A 199 -1.26 21.30 31.41
CA SER A 199 -1.75 22.65 31.12
C SER A 199 -3.27 22.75 31.22
N LYS A 200 -4.02 21.80 30.64
CA LYS A 200 -5.48 21.76 30.75
C LYS A 200 -5.97 21.57 32.19
N THR A 201 -5.23 20.83 33.00
CA THR A 201 -5.57 20.60 34.42
C THR A 201 -5.31 21.87 35.23
N LEU A 202 -4.20 22.56 34.97
CA LEU A 202 -3.87 23.84 35.58
C LEU A 202 -4.90 24.92 35.21
N GLU A 203 -5.35 24.99 33.96
CA GLU A 203 -6.42 25.91 33.54
C GLU A 203 -7.74 25.63 34.28
N ARG A 204 -8.08 24.35 34.48
CA ARG A 204 -9.28 23.96 35.24
C ARG A 204 -9.17 24.35 36.71
N LEU A 205 -8.03 24.10 37.34
CA LEU A 205 -7.77 24.48 38.73
C LEU A 205 -7.77 26.00 38.90
N TYR A 206 -7.13 26.73 37.98
CA TYR A 206 -7.13 28.19 37.97
C TYR A 206 -8.54 28.76 37.88
N ASN A 207 -9.39 28.24 36.98
CA ASN A 207 -10.77 28.69 36.86
C ASN A 207 -11.63 28.30 38.07
N PHE A 208 -11.37 27.16 38.70
CA PHE A 208 -12.05 26.73 39.92
C PHE A 208 -11.71 27.65 41.10
N VAL A 209 -10.42 27.93 41.32
CA VAL A 209 -9.95 28.82 42.39
C VAL A 209 -10.31 30.29 42.12
N GLY A 210 -10.21 30.75 40.87
CA GLY A 210 -10.63 32.09 40.46
C GLY A 210 -12.13 32.32 40.62
N GLY A 211 -12.94 31.27 40.45
CA GLY A 211 -14.38 31.30 40.70
C GLY A 211 -14.75 31.48 42.18
N GLU A 212 -13.96 30.93 43.10
CA GLU A 212 -14.15 31.15 44.55
C GLU A 212 -13.55 32.48 45.04
N ALA A 213 -12.48 32.97 44.38
CA ALA A 213 -11.78 34.20 44.77
C ALA A 213 -12.32 35.49 44.09
N GLY A 214 -13.31 35.40 43.21
CA GLY A 214 -13.87 36.56 42.48
C GLY A 214 -12.90 37.19 41.46
N ILE A 215 -11.89 36.45 41.02
CA ILE A 215 -10.88 36.91 40.06
C ILE A 215 -11.41 36.64 38.64
N PRO A 216 -11.48 37.65 37.75
CA PRO A 216 -12.00 37.44 36.40
C PRO A 216 -11.13 36.46 35.60
N PRO A 217 -11.73 35.61 34.76
CA PRO A 217 -11.00 34.60 34.00
C PRO A 217 -10.00 35.26 33.03
N SER A 218 -8.84 34.62 32.87
CA SER A 218 -7.77 35.08 31.97
C SER A 218 -8.28 35.31 30.54
N PRO A 219 -7.80 36.36 29.84
CA PRO A 219 -8.23 36.64 28.48
C PRO A 219 -7.86 35.47 27.57
N LYS A 220 -8.86 34.90 26.88
CA LYS A 220 -8.65 33.88 25.85
C LYS A 220 -7.64 34.42 24.85
N ARG A 221 -6.50 33.72 24.72
CA ARG A 221 -5.45 34.03 23.75
C ARG A 221 -6.12 34.13 22.38
N GLY A 222 -6.17 35.35 21.84
CA GLY A 222 -6.81 35.64 20.57
C GLY A 222 -6.25 34.73 19.49
N GLN A 223 -7.14 34.26 18.60
CA GLN A 223 -6.76 33.75 17.30
C GLN A 223 -5.90 34.84 16.64
N SER A 224 -4.58 34.65 16.66
CA SER A 224 -3.68 35.39 15.79
C SER A 224 -3.95 34.89 14.39
N GLN A 225 -4.89 35.55 13.70
CA GLN A 225 -4.98 35.51 12.25
C GLN A 225 -3.63 36.01 11.72
N ALA A 226 -2.74 35.09 11.38
CA ALA A 226 -1.64 35.39 10.49
C ALA A 226 -2.28 35.69 9.12
N GLY A 227 -2.41 36.97 8.80
CA GLY A 227 -2.65 37.41 7.43
C GLY A 227 -1.48 36.96 6.53
N PRO A 228 -1.72 36.75 5.23
CA PRO A 228 -0.67 36.34 4.33
C PRO A 228 0.35 37.48 4.22
N PHE A 229 1.63 37.15 4.38
CA PHE A 229 2.72 38.04 4.02
C PHE A 229 2.75 38.12 2.49
N ASP A 230 2.57 39.33 1.95
CA ASP A 230 3.03 39.72 0.62
C ASP A 230 4.57 39.68 0.56
#